data_AF-A0A3D4N2W4-F1
#
_entry.id   AF-A0A3D4N2W4-F1
#
_cell.length_a   1.000
_cell.length_b   1.000
_cell.length_c   1.000
_cell.angle_alpha   90.00
_cell.angle_beta   90.00
_cell.angle_gamma   90.00
#
_symmetry.space_group_name_H-M   'P 1'
#
loop_
_entity.id
_entity.type
_entity.pdbx_description
1 polymer ?
#
loop_
_entity_poly.entity_id
_entity_poly.type
_entity_poly.pdbx_seq_one_letter_code
_entity_poly.pdbx_strand_id
1 'polypeptide(L)'
;MKSPKELTLEKKLLAALDPGTRPGFIASLLMEDEEVQMMQDYANSVSIVRLGFNDHGPVHMRQVARNAVKMMHLLKDAGIQGSLEHDRVGTFEDSLSAVVLASFLHDLGMAIGRQDHELLSATLSAPIITRILEVAYPDDIRKRVIIRSLALEGIVGHMANRRIHSIEAGVILLADGCDMEKGRARIPIALNTEPKIGDIHKYSANSIEKVTIRKGEEKPIRIEVEMSAEVGFFQIEEVLLPKVNSSPVKPFVELLAGVTGQINKHYL
;
A
#
# COMPACT_ATOMS: atom_id res chain seq x y z
N MET A 1 -14.80 -3.38 16.47
CA MET A 1 -14.01 -4.57 16.86
C MET A 1 -13.31 -5.07 15.61
N LYS A 2 -11.98 -5.25 15.65
CA LYS A 2 -11.20 -5.67 14.48
C LYS A 2 -11.55 -7.09 14.03
N SER A 3 -11.55 -7.32 12.72
CA SER A 3 -11.74 -8.64 12.13
C SER A 3 -10.55 -9.58 12.37
N PRO A 4 -10.73 -10.91 12.32
CA PRO A 4 -9.62 -11.86 12.41
C PRO A 4 -8.54 -11.66 11.35
N LYS A 5 -8.92 -11.14 10.16
CA LYS A 5 -7.99 -10.85 9.08
C LYS A 5 -7.11 -9.64 9.42
N GLU A 6 -7.67 -8.58 9.99
CA GLU A 6 -6.90 -7.44 10.51
C GLU A 6 -5.87 -7.90 11.53
N LEU A 7 -6.30 -8.63 12.56
CA LEU A 7 -5.42 -9.12 13.64
C LEU A 7 -4.28 -10.00 13.09
N THR A 8 -4.58 -10.84 12.10
CA THR A 8 -3.56 -11.68 11.44
C THR A 8 -2.55 -10.85 10.68
N LEU A 9 -2.99 -9.81 9.98
CA LEU A 9 -2.11 -8.90 9.24
C LEU A 9 -1.24 -8.07 10.19
N GLU A 10 -1.82 -7.55 11.27
CA GLU A 10 -1.11 -6.79 12.31
C GLU A 10 0.01 -7.63 12.94
N LYS A 11 -0.29 -8.87 13.35
CA LYS A 11 0.72 -9.79 13.90
C LYS A 11 1.86 -10.03 12.92
N LYS A 12 1.55 -10.25 11.64
CA LYS A 12 2.56 -10.47 10.60
C LYS A 12 3.38 -9.21 10.29
N LEU A 13 2.77 -8.03 10.38
CA LEU A 13 3.45 -6.76 10.16
C LEU A 13 4.42 -6.45 11.31
N LEU A 14 3.97 -6.58 12.56
CA LEU A 14 4.83 -6.37 13.73
C LEU A 14 6.01 -7.34 13.76
N ALA A 15 5.80 -8.60 13.36
CA ALA A 15 6.89 -9.58 13.23
C ALA A 15 7.93 -9.19 12.18
N ALA A 16 7.56 -8.40 11.16
CA ALA A 16 8.48 -7.92 10.13
C ALA A 16 9.20 -6.62 10.53
N LEU A 17 8.61 -5.80 11.41
CA LEU A 17 9.15 -4.50 11.81
C LEU A 17 9.98 -4.54 13.10
N ASP A 18 9.88 -5.61 13.90
CA ASP A 18 10.34 -5.68 15.29
C ASP A 18 9.71 -4.58 16.18
N PRO A 19 8.84 -4.93 17.14
CA PRO A 19 8.22 -3.96 18.04
C PRO A 19 9.19 -3.09 18.86
N GLY A 20 10.45 -3.50 19.01
CA GLY A 20 11.48 -2.71 19.68
C GLY A 20 12.04 -1.53 18.87
N THR A 21 11.75 -1.47 17.56
CA THR A 21 12.22 -0.40 16.68
C THR A 21 11.21 0.75 16.60
N ARG A 22 11.64 1.92 16.11
CA ARG A 22 10.73 3.06 15.90
C ARG A 22 9.59 2.76 14.92
N PRO A 23 9.80 2.14 13.74
CA PRO A 23 8.69 1.79 12.86
C PRO A 23 7.76 0.73 13.47
N GLY A 24 8.28 -0.21 14.27
CA GLY A 24 7.46 -1.16 15.03
C GLY A 24 6.57 -0.47 16.06
N PHE A 25 7.12 0.47 16.83
CA PHE A 25 6.36 1.27 17.80
C PHE A 25 5.28 2.13 17.12
N ILE A 26 5.60 2.79 16.00
CA ILE A 26 4.64 3.57 15.21
C ILE A 26 3.51 2.68 14.69
N ALA A 27 3.83 1.47 14.20
CA ALA A 27 2.82 0.53 13.76
C ALA A 27 1.87 0.14 14.91
N SER A 28 2.39 -0.12 16.11
CA SER A 28 1.56 -0.37 17.30
C SER A 28 0.65 0.82 17.65
N LEU A 29 1.19 2.05 17.66
CA LEU A 29 0.38 3.25 17.92
C LEU A 29 -0.77 3.39 16.92
N LEU A 30 -0.52 3.21 15.62
CA LEU A 30 -1.56 3.25 14.58
C LEU A 30 -2.59 2.14 14.73
N MET A 31 -2.18 0.94 15.12
CA MET A 31 -3.08 -0.19 15.34
C MET A 31 -3.99 0.03 16.55
N GLU A 32 -3.51 0.70 17.59
CA GLU A 32 -4.27 0.96 18.82
C GLU A 32 -5.10 2.25 18.74
N ASP A 33 -4.94 3.03 17.67
CA ASP A 33 -5.62 4.30 17.49
C ASP A 33 -7.08 4.15 17.05
N GLU A 34 -7.99 4.56 17.93
CA GLU A 34 -9.43 4.45 17.70
C GLU A 34 -9.92 5.35 16.55
N GLU A 35 -9.36 6.56 16.43
CA GLU A 35 -9.73 7.50 15.36
C GLU A 35 -9.36 6.91 13.99
N VAL A 36 -8.12 6.43 13.83
CA VAL A 36 -7.66 5.75 12.62
C VAL A 36 -8.55 4.56 12.27
N GLN A 37 -8.87 3.69 13.25
CA GLN A 37 -9.74 2.55 13.00
C GLN A 37 -11.13 2.99 12.49
N MET A 38 -11.77 3.95 13.14
CA MET A 38 -13.11 4.42 12.76
C MET A 38 -13.12 5.10 11.39
N MET A 39 -12.08 5.87 11.05
CA MET A 39 -11.97 6.46 9.72
C MET A 39 -11.78 5.41 8.62
N GLN A 40 -10.97 4.37 8.87
CA GLN A 40 -10.79 3.27 7.91
C GLN A 40 -12.09 2.47 7.73
N ASP A 41 -12.83 2.21 8.81
CA ASP A 41 -14.13 1.54 8.74
C ASP A 41 -15.17 2.36 7.95
N TYR A 42 -15.18 3.68 8.17
CA TYR A 42 -16.08 4.57 7.44
C TYR A 42 -15.67 4.75 5.97
N ALA A 43 -14.38 4.89 5.66
CA ALA A 43 -13.85 4.90 4.30
C ALA A 43 -14.28 3.65 3.53
N ASN A 44 -14.23 2.48 4.18
CA ASN A 44 -14.68 1.24 3.55
C ASN A 44 -16.19 1.23 3.29
N SER A 45 -16.97 1.75 4.23
CA SER A 45 -18.43 1.87 4.09
C SER A 45 -18.80 2.78 2.92
N VAL A 46 -18.11 3.92 2.78
CA VAL A 46 -18.30 4.83 1.64
C VAL A 46 -17.87 4.14 0.34
N SER A 47 -16.70 3.50 0.30
CA SER A 47 -16.20 2.83 -0.90
C SER A 47 -17.14 1.71 -1.39
N ILE A 48 -17.47 0.75 -0.52
CA ILE A 48 -18.22 -0.44 -0.90
C ILE A 48 -19.73 -0.15 -1.00
N VAL A 49 -20.32 0.39 0.06
CA VAL A 49 -21.79 0.49 0.18
C VAL A 49 -22.33 1.67 -0.62
N ARG A 50 -21.66 2.83 -0.54
CA ARG A 50 -22.16 4.04 -1.21
C ARG A 50 -21.73 4.13 -2.67
N LEU A 51 -20.49 3.76 -2.99
CA LEU A 51 -19.91 3.98 -4.32
C LEU A 51 -19.78 2.69 -5.16
N GLY A 52 -19.86 1.52 -4.55
CA GLY A 52 -19.73 0.23 -5.26
C GLY A 52 -18.31 -0.12 -5.72
N PHE A 53 -17.29 0.50 -5.12
CA PHE A 53 -15.88 0.19 -5.34
C PHE A 53 -15.37 -0.93 -4.42
N ASN A 54 -14.14 -1.38 -4.64
CA ASN A 54 -13.47 -2.38 -3.81
C ASN A 54 -13.13 -1.86 -2.40
N ASP A 55 -12.69 -2.77 -1.53
CA ASP A 55 -12.25 -2.45 -0.16
C ASP A 55 -11.22 -1.30 -0.15
N HIS A 56 -11.49 -0.25 0.61
CA HIS A 56 -10.56 0.84 0.95
C HIS A 56 -10.54 1.00 2.48
N GLY A 57 -10.57 -0.16 3.15
CA GLY A 57 -10.78 -0.29 4.58
C GLY A 57 -9.55 -0.75 5.35
N PRO A 58 -9.75 -1.18 6.61
CA PRO A 58 -8.63 -1.51 7.50
C PRO A 58 -7.79 -2.70 7.01
N VAL A 59 -8.42 -3.69 6.37
CA VAL A 59 -7.71 -4.86 5.82
C VAL A 59 -6.77 -4.45 4.69
N HIS A 60 -7.25 -3.60 3.76
CA HIS A 60 -6.44 -3.05 2.68
C HIS A 60 -5.16 -2.39 3.19
N MET A 61 -5.31 -1.37 4.03
CA MET A 61 -4.21 -0.51 4.43
C MET A 61 -3.13 -1.29 5.19
N ARG A 62 -3.53 -2.33 5.94
CA ARG A 62 -2.60 -3.27 6.59
C ARG A 62 -1.89 -4.18 5.58
N GLN A 63 -2.57 -4.63 4.54
CA GLN A 63 -1.96 -5.42 3.48
C GLN A 63 -0.97 -4.58 2.66
N VAL A 64 -1.30 -3.32 2.35
CA VAL A 64 -0.38 -2.35 1.72
C VAL A 64 0.84 -2.14 2.60
N ALA A 65 0.67 -1.91 3.91
CA ALA A 65 1.79 -1.75 4.83
C ALA A 65 2.72 -2.97 4.83
N ARG A 66 2.17 -4.18 4.82
CA ARG A 66 2.97 -5.41 4.74
C ARG A 66 3.73 -5.55 3.43
N ASN A 67 3.07 -5.24 2.31
CA ASN A 67 3.70 -5.27 1.00
C ASN A 67 4.86 -4.26 0.94
N ALA A 68 4.61 -3.04 1.44
CA ALA A 68 5.58 -1.96 1.43
C ALA A 68 6.81 -2.27 2.31
N VAL A 69 6.60 -2.74 3.54
CA VAL A 69 7.69 -3.16 4.44
C VAL A 69 8.51 -4.28 3.80
N LYS A 70 7.86 -5.28 3.18
CA LYS A 70 8.56 -6.36 2.47
C LYS A 70 9.42 -5.82 1.32
N MET A 71 8.88 -4.91 0.51
CA MET A 71 9.63 -4.29 -0.59
C MET A 71 10.82 -3.46 -0.10
N MET A 72 10.65 -2.68 0.98
CA MET A 72 11.74 -1.92 1.60
C MET A 72 12.88 -2.84 2.06
N HIS A 73 12.58 -3.97 2.68
CA HIS A 73 13.60 -4.96 3.04
C HIS A 73 14.30 -5.57 1.83
N LEU A 74 13.57 -5.91 0.76
CA LEU A 74 14.17 -6.43 -0.47
C LEU A 74 15.15 -5.43 -1.11
N LEU A 75 14.82 -4.14 -1.11
CA LEU A 75 15.71 -3.08 -1.59
C LEU A 75 16.96 -2.96 -0.71
N LYS A 76 16.78 -2.91 0.61
CA LYS A 76 17.89 -2.85 1.58
C LYS A 76 18.83 -4.04 1.44
N ASP A 77 18.29 -5.26 1.34
CA ASP A 77 19.06 -6.50 1.21
C ASP A 77 19.88 -6.54 -0.10
N ALA A 78 19.46 -5.78 -1.10
CA ALA A 78 20.19 -5.59 -2.37
C ALA A 78 21.14 -4.37 -2.35
N GLY A 79 21.30 -3.70 -1.21
CA GLY A 79 22.15 -2.51 -1.07
C GLY A 79 21.58 -1.24 -1.69
N ILE A 80 20.29 -1.23 -2.04
CA ILE A 80 19.61 -0.03 -2.56
C ILE A 80 19.15 0.81 -1.38
N GLN A 81 19.68 2.02 -1.29
CA GLN A 81 19.34 2.98 -0.25
C GLN A 81 17.96 3.61 -0.49
N GLY A 82 17.22 3.86 0.61
CA GLY A 82 16.06 4.76 0.57
C GLY A 82 16.49 6.21 0.31
N SER A 83 15.54 7.09 -0.02
CA SER A 83 15.86 8.49 -0.31
C SER A 83 16.42 9.21 0.92
N LEU A 84 15.93 8.90 2.13
CA LEU A 84 16.46 9.53 3.35
C LEU A 84 17.93 9.18 3.63
N GLU A 85 18.31 7.93 3.35
CA GLU A 85 19.69 7.46 3.51
C GLU A 85 20.60 8.07 2.44
N HIS A 86 20.15 8.07 1.18
CA HIS A 86 20.85 8.70 0.07
C HIS A 86 21.13 10.19 0.34
N ASP A 87 20.12 10.90 0.83
CA ASP A 87 20.19 12.33 1.12
C ASP A 87 20.90 12.65 2.45
N ARG A 88 21.29 11.61 3.21
CA ARG A 88 21.98 11.70 4.53
C ARG A 88 21.18 12.48 5.57
N VAL A 89 19.86 12.34 5.53
CA VAL A 89 18.94 13.03 6.46
C VAL A 89 18.13 12.08 7.34
N GLY A 90 18.24 10.78 7.11
CA GLY A 90 17.62 9.75 7.92
C GLY A 90 18.24 8.37 7.69
N THR A 91 17.70 7.40 8.39
CA THR A 91 18.10 5.98 8.35
C THR A 91 17.02 5.14 7.68
N PHE A 92 17.32 3.88 7.36
CA PHE A 92 16.31 2.91 6.93
C PHE A 92 15.10 2.79 7.86
N GLU A 93 15.29 2.91 9.19
CA GLU A 93 14.17 2.88 10.15
C GLU A 93 13.28 4.14 10.06
N ASP A 94 13.88 5.29 9.75
CA ASP A 94 13.13 6.53 9.50
C ASP A 94 12.32 6.41 8.20
N SER A 95 12.89 5.81 7.16
CA SER A 95 12.18 5.47 5.91
C SER A 95 11.03 4.49 6.15
N LEU A 96 11.26 3.41 6.92
CA LEU A 96 10.20 2.48 7.30
C LEU A 96 9.10 3.17 8.12
N SER A 97 9.45 4.10 9.00
CA SER A 97 8.48 4.87 9.78
C SER A 97 7.54 5.67 8.86
N ALA A 98 8.10 6.33 7.84
CA ALA A 98 7.32 7.06 6.84
C ALA A 98 6.44 6.13 6.00
N VAL A 99 6.98 4.98 5.58
CA VAL A 99 6.28 3.97 4.79
C VAL A 99 5.09 3.37 5.55
N VAL A 100 5.26 3.07 6.83
CA VAL A 100 4.18 2.55 7.68
C VAL A 100 3.07 3.59 7.86
N LEU A 101 3.43 4.84 8.18
CA LEU A 101 2.47 5.94 8.28
C LEU A 101 1.69 6.15 6.99
N ALA A 102 2.39 6.23 5.85
CA ALA A 102 1.77 6.41 4.56
C ALA A 102 0.81 5.25 4.24
N SER A 103 1.26 4.01 4.40
CA SER A 103 0.46 2.83 4.07
C SER A 103 -0.84 2.75 4.89
N PHE A 104 -0.79 3.08 6.19
CA PHE A 104 -1.97 3.06 7.06
C PHE A 104 -2.97 4.17 6.81
N LEU A 105 -2.56 5.25 6.13
CA LEU A 105 -3.35 6.48 6.07
C LEU A 105 -3.64 6.94 4.63
N HIS A 106 -3.08 6.27 3.61
CA HIS A 106 -3.14 6.72 2.21
C HIS A 106 -4.56 6.87 1.65
N ASP A 107 -5.51 6.14 2.20
CA ASP A 107 -6.88 6.02 1.70
C ASP A 107 -7.94 6.69 2.60
N LEU A 108 -7.55 7.38 3.68
CA LEU A 108 -8.52 7.98 4.61
C LEU A 108 -9.50 8.94 3.94
N GLY A 109 -9.09 9.60 2.87
CA GLY A 109 -9.91 10.50 2.06
C GLY A 109 -11.12 9.81 1.42
N MET A 110 -11.12 8.48 1.27
CA MET A 110 -12.30 7.72 0.83
C MET A 110 -13.47 7.83 1.81
N ALA A 111 -13.22 8.20 3.08
CA ALA A 111 -14.27 8.56 4.04
C ALA A 111 -15.11 9.77 3.58
N ILE A 112 -14.55 10.63 2.72
CA ILE A 112 -15.22 11.82 2.18
C ILE A 112 -15.76 11.52 0.77
N GLY A 113 -14.93 10.94 -0.10
CA GLY A 113 -15.33 10.61 -1.47
C GLY A 113 -14.17 10.09 -2.32
N ARG A 114 -14.45 9.72 -3.57
CA ARG A 114 -13.44 9.12 -4.48
C ARG A 114 -12.55 10.14 -5.18
N GLN A 115 -13.12 11.27 -5.57
CA GLN A 115 -12.38 12.30 -6.30
C GLN A 115 -11.34 12.95 -5.39
N ASP A 116 -10.10 13.01 -5.86
CA ASP A 116 -8.96 13.59 -5.14
C ASP A 116 -8.76 13.02 -3.71
N HIS A 117 -9.18 11.77 -3.48
CA HIS A 117 -9.08 11.14 -2.17
C HIS A 117 -7.65 11.06 -1.65
N GLU A 118 -6.64 11.06 -2.52
CA GLU A 118 -5.22 11.16 -2.15
C GLU A 118 -4.89 12.51 -1.45
N LEU A 119 -5.48 13.62 -1.89
CA LEU A 119 -5.29 14.94 -1.27
C LEU A 119 -6.09 15.08 0.02
N LEU A 120 -7.32 14.55 0.01
CA LEU A 120 -8.16 14.49 1.21
C LEU A 120 -7.50 13.60 2.28
N SER A 121 -6.91 12.48 1.88
CA SER A 121 -6.12 11.62 2.77
C SER A 121 -4.95 12.36 3.36
N ALA A 122 -4.17 13.11 2.57
CA ALA A 122 -3.07 13.92 3.10
C ALA A 122 -3.56 14.94 4.15
N THR A 123 -4.71 15.56 3.90
CA THR A 123 -5.33 16.53 4.84
C THR A 123 -5.74 15.86 6.15
N LEU A 124 -6.44 14.72 6.09
CA LEU A 124 -6.87 13.97 7.27
C LEU A 124 -5.69 13.35 8.03
N SER A 125 -4.65 12.94 7.30
CA SER A 125 -3.49 12.24 7.86
C SER A 125 -2.50 13.17 8.55
N ALA A 126 -2.36 14.41 8.11
CA ALA A 126 -1.38 15.35 8.67
C ALA A 126 -1.46 15.53 10.21
N PRO A 127 -2.64 15.75 10.83
CA PRO A 127 -2.74 15.84 12.29
C PRO A 127 -2.42 14.50 12.98
N ILE A 128 -2.84 13.37 12.41
CA ILE A 128 -2.59 12.02 12.94
C ILE A 128 -1.09 11.70 12.92
N ILE A 129 -0.44 11.90 11.77
CA ILE A 129 1.01 11.72 11.62
C ILE A 129 1.75 12.60 12.63
N THR A 130 1.31 13.84 12.83
CA THR A 130 1.96 14.77 13.76
C THR A 130 1.90 14.25 15.20
N ARG A 131 0.72 13.86 15.70
CA ARG A 131 0.58 13.35 17.08
C ARG A 131 1.27 11.99 17.29
N ILE A 132 1.28 11.11 16.29
CA ILE A 132 1.99 9.83 16.36
C ILE A 132 3.50 10.05 16.42
N LEU A 133 4.02 10.95 15.58
CA LEU A 133 5.45 11.27 15.56
C LEU A 133 5.91 12.04 16.80
N GLU A 134 5.05 12.82 17.44
CA GLU A 134 5.33 13.43 18.75
C GLU A 134 5.58 12.39 19.85
N VAL A 135 4.84 11.28 19.84
CA VAL A 135 5.05 10.18 20.77
C VAL A 135 6.28 9.34 20.37
N ALA A 136 6.46 9.07 19.08
CA ALA A 136 7.56 8.24 18.59
C ALA A 136 8.92 8.95 18.59
N TYR A 137 8.95 10.27 18.48
CA TYR A 137 10.16 11.09 18.40
C TYR A 137 10.01 12.40 19.21
N PRO A 138 9.84 12.33 20.54
CA PRO A 138 9.50 13.49 21.37
C PRO A 138 10.52 14.63 21.24
N ASP A 139 11.81 14.28 21.27
CA ASP A 139 12.90 15.26 21.31
C ASP A 139 13.58 15.48 19.94
N ASP A 140 13.07 14.88 18.87
CA ASP A 140 13.68 14.95 17.53
C ASP A 140 12.73 15.59 16.51
N ILE A 141 12.59 16.92 16.59
CA ILE A 141 11.78 17.69 15.65
C ILE A 141 12.23 17.50 14.19
N ARG A 142 13.53 17.27 13.96
CA ARG A 142 14.07 17.06 12.62
C ARG A 142 13.51 15.79 12.01
N LYS A 143 13.56 14.67 12.72
CA LYS A 143 12.95 13.40 12.28
C LYS A 143 11.45 13.54 12.08
N ARG A 144 10.74 14.19 13.00
CA ARG A 144 9.30 14.43 12.88
C ARG A 144 8.94 15.14 11.57
N VAL A 145 9.68 16.19 11.20
CA VAL A 145 9.45 16.94 9.95
C VAL A 145 9.72 16.06 8.73
N ILE A 146 10.88 15.40 8.68
CA ILE A 146 11.31 14.63 7.50
C ILE A 146 10.38 13.43 7.27
N ILE A 147 10.11 12.64 8.32
CA ILE A 147 9.27 11.44 8.22
C ILE A 147 7.85 11.83 7.81
N ARG A 148 7.30 12.92 8.38
CA ARG A 148 5.96 13.41 8.00
C ARG A 148 5.91 13.83 6.53
N SER A 149 6.89 14.60 6.07
CA SER A 149 6.95 15.05 4.66
C SER A 149 6.99 13.89 3.69
N LEU A 150 7.81 12.86 3.99
CA LEU A 150 7.93 11.67 3.17
C LEU A 150 6.65 10.81 3.20
N ALA A 151 6.03 10.66 4.37
CA ALA A 151 4.77 9.94 4.50
C ALA A 151 3.66 10.62 3.67
N LEU A 152 3.59 11.96 3.71
CA LEU A 152 2.63 12.72 2.92
C LEU A 152 2.90 12.63 1.41
N GLU A 153 4.16 12.58 0.97
CA GLU A 153 4.48 12.29 -0.44
C GLU A 153 3.92 10.94 -0.88
N GLY A 154 4.13 9.89 -0.07
CA GLY A 154 3.59 8.55 -0.33
C GLY A 154 2.06 8.54 -0.40
N ILE A 155 1.38 9.24 0.52
CA ILE A 155 -0.08 9.37 0.54
C ILE A 155 -0.59 10.10 -0.71
N VAL A 156 -0.01 11.25 -1.07
CA VAL A 156 -0.47 12.03 -2.23
C VAL A 156 -0.18 11.32 -3.55
N GLY A 157 0.85 10.48 -3.59
CA GLY A 157 1.32 9.81 -4.80
C GLY A 157 0.68 8.46 -5.13
N HIS A 158 0.00 7.82 -4.19
CA HIS A 158 -0.39 6.39 -4.29
C HIS A 158 -1.33 6.05 -5.47
N MET A 159 -1.98 7.06 -6.08
CA MET A 159 -2.85 6.89 -7.24
C MET A 159 -2.16 7.03 -8.61
N ALA A 160 -0.85 7.29 -8.65
CA ALA A 160 -0.10 7.62 -9.88
C ALA A 160 -0.57 8.87 -10.65
N ASN A 161 -1.54 9.62 -10.11
CA ASN A 161 -2.01 10.89 -10.68
C ASN A 161 -1.01 12.05 -10.49
N ARG A 162 -0.05 11.88 -9.58
CA ARG A 162 0.96 12.88 -9.22
C ARG A 162 2.32 12.21 -9.25
N ARG A 163 3.30 12.96 -9.75
CA ARG A 163 4.69 12.50 -9.79
C ARG A 163 5.24 12.43 -8.36
N ILE A 164 5.85 11.30 -8.07
CA ILE A 164 6.61 11.04 -6.84
C ILE A 164 8.10 10.93 -7.17
N HIS A 165 8.93 11.16 -6.16
CA HIS A 165 10.37 11.30 -6.32
C HIS A 165 11.17 10.37 -5.41
N SER A 166 10.65 10.05 -4.22
CA SER A 166 11.34 9.18 -3.27
C SER A 166 11.14 7.68 -3.54
N ILE A 167 12.14 6.88 -3.18
CA ILE A 167 12.05 5.41 -3.20
C ILE A 167 10.89 4.94 -2.33
N GLU A 168 10.72 5.55 -1.16
CA GLU A 168 9.69 5.22 -0.19
C GLU A 168 8.28 5.47 -0.74
N ALA A 169 8.01 6.65 -1.33
CA ALA A 169 6.74 6.90 -1.99
C ALA A 169 6.52 5.95 -3.17
N GLY A 170 7.58 5.62 -3.91
CA GLY A 170 7.54 4.64 -4.99
C GLY A 170 7.18 3.24 -4.53
N VAL A 171 7.63 2.83 -3.34
CA VAL A 171 7.26 1.57 -2.71
C VAL A 171 5.78 1.58 -2.30
N ILE A 172 5.25 2.67 -1.73
CA ILE A 172 3.82 2.78 -1.39
C ILE A 172 2.95 2.57 -2.63
N LEU A 173 3.30 3.25 -3.72
CA LEU A 173 2.59 3.16 -4.99
C LEU A 173 2.52 1.70 -5.51
N LEU A 174 3.63 0.98 -5.46
CA LEU A 174 3.67 -0.43 -5.87
C LEU A 174 2.95 -1.35 -4.89
N ALA A 175 3.13 -1.12 -3.59
CA ALA A 175 2.56 -1.95 -2.54
C ALA A 175 1.02 -1.93 -2.55
N ASP A 176 0.44 -0.75 -2.81
CA ASP A 176 -0.99 -0.55 -3.04
C ASP A 176 -1.43 -1.24 -4.33
N GLY A 177 -0.73 -1.02 -5.44
CA GLY A 177 -0.99 -1.72 -6.70
C GLY A 177 -0.97 -3.25 -6.58
N CYS A 178 -0.16 -3.82 -5.68
CA CYS A 178 -0.08 -5.27 -5.45
C CYS A 178 -1.24 -5.85 -4.63
N ASP A 179 -2.01 -5.03 -3.89
CA ASP A 179 -3.18 -5.52 -3.16
C ASP A 179 -4.40 -5.58 -4.08
N MET A 180 -4.43 -6.61 -4.94
CA MET A 180 -5.45 -6.80 -5.99
C MET A 180 -6.05 -8.21 -6.03
N GLU A 181 -5.74 -9.07 -5.06
CA GLU A 181 -6.25 -10.45 -5.03
C GLU A 181 -7.79 -10.50 -4.93
N LYS A 182 -8.40 -11.56 -5.48
CA LYS A 182 -9.86 -11.73 -5.60
C LYS A 182 -10.69 -11.47 -4.34
N GLY A 183 -10.08 -11.63 -3.16
CA GLY A 183 -10.72 -11.31 -1.87
C GLY A 183 -11.25 -9.87 -1.80
N ARG A 184 -10.67 -8.94 -2.56
CA ARG A 184 -11.05 -7.51 -2.57
C ARG A 184 -12.31 -7.21 -3.38
N ALA A 185 -12.61 -8.04 -4.37
CA ALA A 185 -13.76 -7.86 -5.27
C ALA A 185 -15.02 -8.62 -4.82
N ARG A 186 -14.89 -9.55 -3.86
CA ARG A 186 -15.98 -10.47 -3.47
C ARG A 186 -17.24 -9.77 -2.94
N ILE A 187 -17.08 -8.81 -2.02
CA ILE A 187 -18.23 -8.10 -1.42
C ILE A 187 -18.90 -7.16 -2.43
N PRO A 188 -18.17 -6.30 -3.17
CA PRO A 188 -18.76 -5.43 -4.20
C PRO A 188 -19.53 -6.18 -5.29
N ILE A 189 -19.03 -7.35 -5.73
CA ILE A 189 -19.71 -8.22 -6.71
C ILE A 189 -21.01 -8.78 -6.12
N ALA A 190 -21.00 -9.20 -4.86
CA ALA A 190 -22.19 -9.75 -4.21
C ALA A 190 -23.29 -8.68 -3.99
N LEU A 191 -22.90 -7.42 -3.77
CA LEU A 191 -23.82 -6.31 -3.55
C LEU A 191 -24.38 -5.72 -4.86
N ASN A 192 -23.64 -5.81 -5.97
CA ASN A 192 -24.06 -5.28 -7.27
C ASN A 192 -24.33 -6.44 -8.24
N THR A 193 -25.60 -6.87 -8.29
CA THR A 193 -26.03 -7.99 -9.13
C THR A 193 -26.31 -7.61 -10.59
N GLU A 194 -26.47 -6.33 -10.89
CA GLU A 194 -26.69 -5.83 -12.25
C GLU A 194 -25.36 -5.45 -12.93
N PRO A 195 -25.09 -5.95 -14.15
CA PRO A 195 -23.91 -5.58 -14.91
C PRO A 195 -23.89 -4.07 -15.24
N LYS A 196 -22.76 -3.41 -14.97
CA LYS A 196 -22.51 -1.99 -15.23
C LYS A 196 -21.22 -1.80 -16.02
N ILE A 197 -21.16 -0.71 -16.79
CA ILE A 197 -19.92 -0.26 -17.43
C ILE A 197 -18.85 -0.08 -16.35
N GLY A 198 -17.68 -0.70 -16.55
CA GLY A 198 -16.59 -0.73 -15.57
C GLY A 198 -16.49 -2.01 -14.74
N ASP A 199 -17.44 -2.95 -14.84
CA ASP A 199 -17.39 -4.24 -14.12
C ASP A 199 -16.20 -5.12 -14.55
N ILE A 200 -15.56 -4.83 -15.68
CA ILE A 200 -14.30 -5.47 -16.07
C ILE A 200 -13.24 -5.37 -14.97
N HIS A 201 -13.19 -4.26 -14.20
CA HIS A 201 -12.27 -4.14 -13.06
C HIS A 201 -12.60 -5.14 -11.95
N LYS A 202 -13.89 -5.41 -11.69
CA LYS A 202 -14.31 -6.39 -10.66
C LYS A 202 -14.02 -7.82 -11.12
N TYR A 203 -14.37 -8.17 -12.35
CA TYR A 203 -14.15 -9.52 -12.89
C TYR A 203 -12.67 -9.85 -13.05
N SER A 204 -11.87 -8.91 -13.56
CA SER A 204 -10.42 -9.08 -13.66
C SER A 204 -9.76 -9.22 -12.29
N ALA A 205 -10.11 -8.37 -11.31
CA ALA A 205 -9.62 -8.54 -9.94
C ALA A 205 -10.04 -9.87 -9.31
N ASN A 206 -11.27 -10.34 -9.58
CA ASN A 206 -11.77 -11.62 -9.08
C ASN A 206 -11.04 -12.84 -9.69
N SER A 207 -10.35 -12.66 -10.83
CA SER A 207 -9.51 -13.72 -11.41
C SER A 207 -8.10 -13.77 -10.84
N ILE A 208 -7.66 -12.74 -10.09
CA ILE A 208 -6.33 -12.74 -9.47
C ILE A 208 -6.36 -13.66 -8.25
N GLU A 209 -5.67 -14.79 -8.36
CA GLU A 209 -5.61 -15.82 -7.33
C GLU A 209 -4.61 -15.45 -6.24
N LYS A 210 -3.43 -14.97 -6.65
CA LYS A 210 -2.34 -14.70 -5.73
C LYS A 210 -1.37 -13.67 -6.29
N VAL A 211 -0.93 -12.75 -5.43
CA VAL A 211 0.18 -11.83 -5.71
C VAL A 211 1.32 -12.15 -4.76
N THR A 212 2.47 -12.53 -5.30
CA THR A 212 3.67 -12.84 -4.53
C THR A 212 4.74 -11.80 -4.77
N ILE A 213 5.12 -11.07 -3.73
CA ILE A 213 6.30 -10.19 -3.72
C ILE A 213 7.46 -10.99 -3.12
N ARG A 214 8.60 -11.11 -3.80
CA ARG A 214 9.78 -11.82 -3.26
C ARG A 214 11.08 -11.29 -3.87
N LYS A 215 12.21 -11.80 -3.40
CA LYS A 215 13.50 -11.55 -4.04
C LYS A 215 13.47 -12.08 -5.47
N GLY A 216 13.85 -11.23 -6.41
CA GLY A 216 13.94 -11.58 -7.82
C GLY A 216 15.27 -12.20 -8.23
N GLU A 217 15.35 -12.58 -9.50
CA GLU A 217 16.55 -13.17 -10.11
C GLU A 217 17.43 -12.11 -10.75
N GLU A 218 16.84 -11.15 -11.48
CA GLU A 218 17.56 -10.06 -12.15
C GLU A 218 17.49 -8.77 -11.33
N LYS A 219 16.32 -8.51 -10.74
CA LYS A 219 16.02 -7.31 -9.97
C LYS A 219 15.61 -7.65 -8.54
N PRO A 220 15.84 -6.75 -7.56
CA PRO A 220 15.65 -7.09 -6.15
C PRO A 220 14.20 -7.40 -5.78
N ILE A 221 13.22 -6.79 -6.47
CA ILE A 221 11.80 -7.03 -6.24
C ILE A 221 11.21 -7.80 -7.43
N ARG A 222 10.82 -9.06 -7.19
CA ARG A 222 9.96 -9.81 -8.10
C ARG A 222 8.52 -9.75 -7.63
N ILE A 223 7.64 -9.32 -8.53
CA ILE A 223 6.20 -9.41 -8.38
C ILE A 223 5.70 -10.50 -9.32
N GLU A 224 5.11 -11.55 -8.76
CA GLU A 224 4.47 -12.63 -9.50
C GLU A 224 2.96 -12.60 -9.26
N VAL A 225 2.19 -12.54 -10.35
CA VAL A 225 0.74 -12.57 -10.29
C VAL A 225 0.20 -13.83 -10.95
N GLU A 226 -0.43 -14.67 -10.14
CA GLU A 226 -1.12 -15.87 -10.59
C GLU A 226 -2.61 -15.58 -10.73
N MET A 227 -3.22 -15.98 -11.85
CA MET A 227 -4.63 -15.74 -12.13
C MET A 227 -5.33 -16.99 -12.67
N SER A 228 -6.64 -17.09 -12.47
CA SER A 228 -7.46 -18.21 -12.95
C SER A 228 -7.98 -18.03 -14.38
N ALA A 229 -7.91 -16.82 -14.93
CA ALA A 229 -8.36 -16.52 -16.29
C ALA A 229 -7.60 -15.32 -16.89
N GLU A 230 -7.50 -15.26 -18.21
CA GLU A 230 -6.78 -14.21 -18.96
C GLU A 230 -7.31 -12.79 -18.71
N VAL A 231 -8.58 -12.66 -18.31
CA VAL A 231 -9.16 -11.36 -17.93
C VAL A 231 -8.38 -10.68 -16.79
N GLY A 232 -7.61 -11.44 -16.00
CA GLY A 232 -6.72 -10.91 -14.96
C GLY A 232 -5.58 -10.05 -15.49
N PHE A 233 -5.16 -10.23 -16.76
CA PHE A 233 -4.15 -9.36 -17.36
C PHE A 233 -4.58 -7.90 -17.41
N PHE A 234 -5.89 -7.62 -17.43
CA PHE A 234 -6.41 -6.26 -17.32
C PHE A 234 -6.01 -5.57 -16.00
N GLN A 235 -5.94 -6.29 -14.87
CA GLN A 235 -5.41 -5.71 -13.62
C GLN A 235 -3.90 -5.39 -13.73
N ILE A 236 -3.16 -6.22 -14.46
CA ILE A 236 -1.74 -5.99 -14.65
C ILE A 236 -1.52 -4.75 -15.51
N GLU A 237 -2.21 -4.68 -16.65
CA GLU A 237 -1.98 -3.67 -17.68
C GLU A 237 -2.61 -2.31 -17.34
N GLU A 238 -3.79 -2.28 -16.71
CA GLU A 238 -4.50 -1.03 -16.41
C GLU A 238 -4.35 -0.56 -14.96
N VAL A 239 -3.91 -1.40 -14.03
CA VAL A 239 -3.77 -1.02 -12.60
C VAL A 239 -2.32 -1.05 -12.16
N LEU A 240 -1.62 -2.17 -12.29
CA LEU A 240 -0.27 -2.30 -11.73
C LEU A 240 0.81 -1.67 -12.60
N LEU A 241 0.81 -1.91 -13.91
CA LEU A 241 1.80 -1.37 -14.82
C LEU A 241 1.86 0.15 -14.83
N PRO A 242 0.73 0.91 -14.83
CA PRO A 242 0.77 2.36 -14.74
C PRO A 242 1.44 2.84 -13.44
N LYS A 243 1.15 2.17 -12.31
CA LYS A 243 1.78 2.44 -11.02
C LYS A 243 3.28 2.13 -11.04
N VAL A 244 3.68 1.00 -11.61
CA VAL A 244 5.11 0.65 -11.76
C VAL A 244 5.82 1.66 -12.66
N ASN A 245 5.21 2.04 -13.79
CA ASN A 245 5.79 3.01 -14.73
C ASN A 245 5.97 4.41 -14.15
N SER A 246 5.14 4.78 -13.18
CA SER A 246 5.19 6.08 -12.50
C SER A 246 6.06 6.07 -11.24
N SER A 247 6.63 4.93 -10.86
CA SER A 247 7.39 4.76 -9.63
C SER A 247 8.90 4.88 -9.86
N PRO A 248 9.63 5.63 -8.99
CA PRO A 248 11.09 5.63 -8.99
C PRO A 248 11.69 4.25 -8.66
N VAL A 249 10.89 3.31 -8.15
CA VAL A 249 11.31 1.93 -7.85
C VAL A 249 11.30 1.03 -9.09
N LYS A 250 10.75 1.47 -10.23
CA LYS A 250 10.68 0.70 -11.48
C LYS A 250 12.00 0.00 -11.88
N PRO A 251 13.19 0.63 -11.82
CA PRO A 251 14.44 -0.03 -12.22
C PRO A 251 14.76 -1.29 -11.39
N PHE A 252 14.15 -1.42 -10.22
CA PHE A 252 14.39 -2.48 -9.24
C PHE A 252 13.30 -3.57 -9.24
N VAL A 253 12.39 -3.54 -10.23
CA VAL A 253 11.21 -4.41 -10.27
C VAL A 253 11.21 -5.28 -11.52
N GLU A 254 11.06 -6.58 -11.33
CA GLU A 254 10.67 -7.55 -12.36
C GLU A 254 9.23 -8.01 -12.12
N LEU A 255 8.44 -8.08 -13.20
CA LEU A 255 7.01 -8.34 -13.13
C LEU A 255 6.63 -9.50 -14.04
N LEU A 256 6.14 -10.57 -13.42
CA LEU A 256 5.66 -11.77 -14.10
C LEU A 256 4.17 -11.95 -13.80
N ALA A 257 3.39 -12.29 -14.81
CA ALA A 257 2.00 -12.66 -14.61
C ALA A 257 1.57 -13.78 -15.55
N GLY A 258 0.74 -14.70 -15.07
CA GLY A 258 0.29 -15.83 -15.89
C GLY A 258 -0.94 -16.53 -15.33
N VAL A 259 -1.66 -17.20 -16.24
CA VAL A 259 -2.78 -18.06 -15.88
C VAL A 259 -2.23 -19.36 -15.27
N THR A 260 -2.82 -19.84 -14.17
CA THR A 260 -2.39 -21.07 -13.51
C THR A 260 -2.26 -22.22 -14.51
N GLY A 261 -1.09 -22.86 -14.55
CA GLY A 261 -0.78 -23.96 -15.47
C GLY A 261 -0.27 -23.52 -16.86
N GLN A 262 -0.13 -22.22 -17.12
CA GLN A 262 0.46 -21.68 -18.35
C GLN A 262 1.81 -21.02 -18.09
N ILE A 263 2.53 -20.68 -19.16
CA ILE A 263 3.80 -19.95 -19.09
C ILE A 263 3.52 -18.50 -18.69
N ASN A 264 4.26 -17.98 -17.71
CA ASN A 264 4.14 -16.60 -17.28
C ASN A 264 4.65 -15.63 -18.37
N LYS A 265 3.91 -14.56 -18.60
CA LYS A 265 4.35 -13.39 -19.38
C LYS A 265 5.28 -12.55 -18.52
N HIS A 266 6.45 -12.21 -19.07
CA HIS A 266 7.43 -11.32 -18.46
C HIS A 266 7.17 -9.89 -18.97
N TYR A 267 6.80 -8.98 -18.06
CA TYR A 267 6.49 -7.59 -18.39
C TYR A 267 7.69 -6.64 -18.23
N LEU A 268 8.52 -6.89 -17.22
CA LEU A 268 9.64 -6.03 -16.79
C LEU A 268 10.77 -6.85 -16.21
#